data_AF-A0A7J9D4D4-F1
#
_entry.id   AF-A0A7J9D4D4-F1
#
_cell.length_a   1.000
_cell.length_b   1.000
_cell.length_c   1.000
_cell.angle_alpha   90.00
_cell.angle_beta   90.00
_cell.angle_gamma   90.00
#
_symmetry.space_group_name_H-M   'P 1'
#
loop_
_entity.id
_entity.type
_entity.pdbx_description
1 polymer ?
#
loop_
_entity_poly.entity_id
_entity_poly.type
_entity_poly.pdbx_seq_one_letter_code
_entity_poly.pdbx_strand_id
1 'polypeptide(L)'
;ITVLSCDYSGDGRLIFKASLCCEDRSDLLPELIDILKSLHLKTLKAEMATLGGRIRNVFIVAADKDHSIESVHFLQNALKSLLERSNPSDRSKRRR
;
A
#
# COMPACT_ATOMS: atom_id res chain seq x y z
N ILE A 1 3.51 5.37 6.75
CA ILE A 1 3.63 4.06 6.04
C ILE A 1 4.91 3.41 6.51
N THR A 2 4.85 2.12 6.84
CA THR A 2 6.03 1.32 7.17
C THR A 2 6.07 0.15 6.21
N VAL A 3 7.15 0.01 5.44
CA VAL A 3 7.42 -1.18 4.63
C VAL A 3 8.64 -1.85 5.20
N LEU A 4 8.50 -3.10 5.64
CA LEU A 4 9.56 -3.93 6.20
C LEU A 4 9.84 -5.05 5.21
N SER A 5 11.11 -5.18 4.78
CA SER A 5 11.55 -6.37 4.05
C SER A 5 11.68 -7.53 5.02
N CYS A 6 11.01 -8.65 4.74
CA CYS A 6 11.06 -9.83 5.59
C CYS A 6 11.03 -11.05 4.67
N ASP A 7 12.23 -11.53 4.39
CA ASP A 7 12.51 -12.89 3.93
C ASP A 7 12.33 -13.16 2.44
N TYR A 8 12.93 -14.28 2.04
CA TYR A 8 12.70 -14.93 0.76
C TYR A 8 11.77 -16.11 0.99
N SER A 9 10.82 -16.33 0.10
CA SER A 9 10.04 -17.56 0.07
C SER A 9 10.92 -18.77 -0.26
N GLY A 10 10.41 -19.98 -0.01
CA GLY A 10 11.10 -21.22 -0.39
C GLY A 10 11.39 -21.37 -1.90
N ASP A 11 10.71 -20.60 -2.75
CA ASP A 11 10.96 -20.54 -4.19
C ASP A 11 11.81 -19.33 -4.65
N GLY A 12 12.39 -18.59 -3.69
CA GLY A 12 13.33 -17.50 -3.91
C GLY A 12 12.72 -16.13 -4.20
N ARG A 13 11.41 -15.94 -3.96
CA ARG A 13 10.73 -14.65 -4.14
C ARG A 13 10.93 -13.77 -2.93
N LEU A 14 11.10 -12.46 -3.15
CA LEU A 14 11.10 -11.49 -2.07
C LEU A 14 9.72 -11.37 -1.44
N ILE A 15 9.66 -11.50 -0.12
CA ILE A 15 8.47 -11.24 0.67
C ILE A 15 8.70 -9.98 1.51
N PHE A 16 7.68 -9.14 1.60
CA PHE A 16 7.73 -7.99 2.49
C PHE A 16 6.37 -7.64 3.05
N LYS A 17 6.41 -6.98 4.20
CA LYS A 17 5.24 -6.51 4.94
C LYS A 17 5.10 -5.00 4.77
N ALA A 18 3.97 -4.55 4.25
CA ALA A 18 3.63 -3.14 4.18
C ALA A 18 2.48 -2.83 5.14
N SER A 19 2.59 -1.76 5.91
CA SER A 19 1.50 -1.24 6.73
C SER A 19 1.30 0.26 6.50
N LEU A 20 0.04 0.65 6.35
CA LEU A 20 -0.38 2.05 6.26
C LEU A 20 -1.62 2.28 7.12
N CYS A 21 -1.80 3.52 7.56
CA CYS A 21 -2.97 3.96 8.30
C CYS A 21 -3.38 5.31 7.71
N CYS A 22 -4.64 5.43 7.30
CA CYS A 22 -5.17 6.64 6.64
C CYS A 22 -6.68 6.76 6.88
N GLU A 23 -7.30 7.78 6.29
CA GLU A 23 -8.75 7.93 6.31
C GLU A 23 -9.42 6.80 5.50
N ASP A 24 -10.56 6.33 6.00
CA ASP A 24 -11.38 5.30 5.36
C ASP A 24 -12.22 5.94 4.26
N ARG A 25 -11.63 6.01 3.06
CA ARG A 25 -12.26 6.55 1.84
C ARG A 25 -12.75 5.41 0.95
N SER A 26 -13.87 5.61 0.26
CA SER A 26 -14.53 4.60 -0.57
C SER A 26 -13.68 4.07 -1.73
N ASP A 27 -12.71 4.87 -2.21
CA ASP A 27 -11.80 4.55 -3.31
C ASP A 27 -10.43 4.01 -2.85
N LEU A 28 -10.17 3.93 -1.54
CA LEU A 28 -8.87 3.49 -1.02
C LEU A 28 -8.52 2.08 -1.47
N LEU A 29 -9.47 1.15 -1.30
CA LEU A 29 -9.26 -0.26 -1.59
C LEU A 29 -8.97 -0.52 -3.08
N PRO A 30 -9.80 0.01 -4.01
CA PRO A 30 -9.47 -0.03 -5.44
C PRO A 30 -8.08 0.53 -5.75
N GLU A 31 -7.72 1.71 -5.23
CA GLU A 31 -6.41 2.33 -5.48
C GLU A 31 -5.25 1.46 -4.95
N LEU A 32 -5.39 0.86 -3.76
CA LEU A 32 -4.39 -0.06 -3.21
C LEU A 32 -4.24 -1.32 -4.06
N ILE A 33 -5.35 -1.89 -4.55
CA ILE A 33 -5.33 -3.06 -5.43
C ILE A 33 -4.61 -2.73 -6.74
N ASP A 34 -4.87 -1.56 -7.32
CA ASP A 34 -4.26 -1.14 -8.59
C ASP A 34 -2.76 -0.88 -8.43
N ILE A 35 -2.34 -0.28 -7.32
CA ILE A 35 -0.91 -0.13 -6.97
C ILE A 35 -0.23 -1.50 -6.91
N LEU A 36 -0.80 -2.46 -6.17
CA LEU A 36 -0.18 -3.78 -6.04
C LEU A 36 -0.12 -4.54 -7.38
N LYS A 37 -1.17 -4.44 -8.20
CA LYS A 37 -1.20 -5.03 -9.55
C LYS A 37 -0.19 -4.40 -10.50
N SER A 38 -0.08 -3.07 -10.52
CA SER A 38 0.86 -2.35 -11.40
C SER A 38 2.33 -2.64 -11.08
N LEU A 39 2.61 -3.02 -9.84
CA LEU A 39 3.94 -3.44 -9.39
C LEU A 39 4.16 -4.96 -9.49
N HIS A 40 3.22 -5.69 -10.11
CA HIS A 40 3.26 -7.15 -10.23
C HIS A 40 3.48 -7.88 -8.89
N LEU A 41 2.94 -7.32 -7.80
CA LEU A 41 3.05 -7.89 -6.46
C LEU A 41 1.87 -8.83 -6.19
N LYS A 42 2.17 -10.02 -5.69
CA LYS A 42 1.17 -11.00 -5.26
C LYS A 42 0.86 -10.81 -3.78
N THR A 43 -0.38 -10.46 -3.44
CA THR A 43 -0.83 -10.41 -2.04
C THR A 43 -0.95 -11.83 -1.47
N LEU A 44 -0.16 -12.13 -0.44
CA LEU A 44 -0.23 -13.39 0.31
C LEU A 44 -1.21 -13.29 1.48
N LYS A 45 -1.25 -12.11 2.13
CA LYS A 45 -2.15 -11.83 3.25
C LYS A 45 -2.51 -10.35 3.26
N ALA A 46 -3.76 -10.05 3.58
CA ALA A 46 -4.22 -8.70 3.86
C ALA A 46 -5.00 -8.71 5.18
N GLU A 47 -4.62 -7.82 6.09
CA GLU A 47 -5.37 -7.54 7.31
C GLU A 47 -5.81 -6.08 7.27
N MET A 48 -7.08 -5.86 7.60
CA MET A 48 -7.70 -4.55 7.59
C MET A 48 -8.41 -4.34 8.91
N ALA A 49 -8.25 -3.15 9.50
CA ALA A 49 -8.97 -2.77 10.69
C ALA A 49 -9.40 -1.31 10.57
N THR A 50 -10.66 -1.03 10.89
CA THR A 50 -11.22 0.32 10.88
C THR A 50 -11.52 0.79 12.30
N LEU A 51 -11.27 2.07 12.58
CA LEU A 51 -11.60 2.70 13.86
C LEU A 51 -11.76 4.21 13.65
N GLY A 52 -12.92 4.76 14.01
CA GLY A 52 -13.15 6.21 14.03
C GLY A 52 -12.91 6.91 12.67
N GLY A 53 -13.37 6.31 11.57
CA GLY A 53 -13.19 6.85 10.22
C GLY A 53 -11.78 6.70 9.65
N ARG A 54 -10.92 5.94 10.33
CA ARG A 54 -9.59 5.57 9.85
C ARG A 54 -9.53 4.08 9.58
N ILE A 55 -8.63 3.72 8.68
CA ILE A 55 -8.36 2.35 8.30
C ILE A 55 -6.87 2.07 8.36
N ARG A 56 -6.52 0.97 9.02
CA ARG A 56 -5.18 0.40 9.01
C ARG A 56 -5.19 -0.80 8.08
N ASN A 57 -4.29 -0.78 7.10
CA ASN A 57 -4.06 -1.90 6.21
C ASN A 57 -2.68 -2.48 6.49
N VAL A 58 -2.59 -3.81 6.51
CA VAL A 58 -1.36 -4.58 6.60
C VAL A 58 -1.36 -5.62 5.50
N PHE A 59 -0.39 -5.54 4.61
CA PHE A 59 -0.20 -6.46 3.49
C PHE A 59 1.06 -7.27 3.70
N ILE A 60 0.98 -8.57 3.44
CA ILE A 60 2.15 -9.43 3.16
C ILE A 60 2.09 -9.72 1.68
N VAL A 61 3.13 -9.33 0.96
CA VAL A 61 3.19 -9.44 -0.51
C VAL A 61 4.47 -10.17 -0.91
N ALA A 62 4.38 -10.92 -2.01
CA ALA A 62 5.51 -11.52 -2.69
C ALA A 62 5.73 -10.81 -4.03
N ALA A 63 6.97 -10.44 -4.32
CA ALA A 63 7.37 -9.99 -5.64
C ALA A 63 7.78 -11.18 -6.51
N ASP A 64 7.73 -11.03 -7.83
CA ASP A 64 8.25 -12.08 -8.72
C ASP A 64 9.78 -12.20 -8.64
N LYS A 65 10.34 -13.29 -9.16
CA LYS A 65 11.77 -13.63 -8.99
C LYS A 65 12.73 -12.60 -9.58
N ASP A 66 12.27 -11.82 -10.55
CA ASP A 66 13.05 -10.77 -11.21
C ASP A 66 13.04 -9.44 -10.45
N HIS A 67 12.30 -9.36 -9.34
CA HIS A 67 12.19 -8.15 -8.53
C HIS A 67 13.35 -8.07 -7.54
N SER A 68 13.92 -6.88 -7.40
CA SER A 68 14.98 -6.58 -6.44
C SER A 68 14.42 -5.85 -5.22
N ILE A 69 15.30 -5.47 -4.30
CA ILE A 69 14.96 -4.62 -3.15
C ILE A 69 14.35 -3.27 -3.61
N GLU A 70 14.60 -2.83 -4.84
CA GLU A 70 14.00 -1.61 -5.41
C GLU A 70 12.47 -1.67 -5.45
N SER A 71 11.88 -2.86 -5.60
CA SER A 71 10.43 -3.06 -5.57
C SER A 71 9.79 -2.64 -4.24
N VAL A 72 10.55 -2.72 -3.14
CA VAL A 72 10.15 -2.20 -1.83
C VAL A 72 10.06 -0.67 -1.87
N HIS A 73 11.05 -0.01 -2.48
CA HIS A 73 11.06 1.45 -2.64
C HIS A 73 9.93 1.94 -3.55
N PHE A 74 9.66 1.24 -4.67
CA PHE A 74 8.55 1.57 -5.56
C PHE A 74 7.21 1.46 -4.83
N LEU A 75 6.97 0.39 -4.08
CA LEU A 75 5.74 0.28 -3.28
C LEU A 75 5.65 1.40 -2.24
N GLN A 76 6.73 1.66 -1.51
CA GLN A 76 6.74 2.72 -0.50
C GLN A 76 6.37 4.08 -1.11
N ASN A 77 6.91 4.40 -2.28
CA ASN A 77 6.64 5.66 -2.97
C ASN A 77 5.22 5.72 -3.52
N ALA A 78 4.72 4.65 -4.13
CA ALA A 78 3.35 4.57 -4.62
C ALA A 78 2.32 4.75 -3.48
N LEU A 79 2.54 4.07 -2.36
CA LEU A 79 1.69 4.23 -1.17
C LEU A 79 1.81 5.63 -0.56
N LYS A 80 2.99 6.27 -0.57
CA LYS A 80 3.14 7.67 -0.11
C LYS A 80 2.33 8.62 -0.99
N SER A 81 2.43 8.49 -2.32
CA SER A 81 1.68 9.32 -3.25
C SER A 81 0.16 9.18 -3.07
N LEU A 82 -0.31 7.96 -2.80
CA LEU A 82 -1.71 7.70 -2.45
C LEU A 82 -2.16 8.51 -1.23
N LEU A 83 -1.33 8.56 -0.19
CA LEU A 83 -1.65 9.32 1.02
C LEU A 83 -1.60 10.83 0.80
N GLU A 84 -0.65 11.33 0.01
CA GLU A 84 -0.54 12.76 -0.29
C GLU A 84 -1.75 13.28 -1.07
N ARG A 85 -2.30 12.47 -1.99
CA ARG A 85 -3.54 12.78 -2.73
C ARG A 85 -4.77 12.84 -1.82
N SER A 86 -4.75 12.11 -0.70
CA SER A 86 -5.86 12.05 0.24
C SER A 86 -5.94 13.23 1.21
N ASN A 87 -4.94 14.13 1.26
CA ASN A 87 -4.99 15.31 2.13
C ASN A 87 -5.95 16.38 1.56
N PRO A 88 -7.02 16.76 2.29
CA PRO A 88 -8.04 17.69 1.82
C PRO A 88 -7.61 19.18 1.84
N SER A 89 -6.32 19.51 2.01
CA SER A 89 -5.85 20.90 2.04
C SER A 89 -6.00 21.66 0.71
N ASP A 90 -6.47 21.01 -0.36
CA ASP A 90 -6.82 21.64 -1.63
C ASP A 90 -8.29 21.50 -2.04
N ARG A 91 -9.21 21.37 -1.09
CA ARG A 91 -10.63 21.70 -1.35
C ARG A 91 -10.85 23.20 -1.11
N SER A 92 -10.19 24.02 -1.93
CA SER A 92 -10.47 25.45 -2.01
C SER A 92 -11.95 25.68 -2.33
N LYS A 93 -12.67 26.13 -1.30
CA LYS A 93 -13.90 26.93 -1.33
C LYS A 93 -15.01 26.43 -2.25
N ARG A 94 -15.88 25.60 -1.67
CA ARG A 94 -17.31 25.59 -1.96
C ARG A 94 -17.85 27.01 -1.70
N ARG A 95 -17.84 27.91 -2.71
CA ARG A 95 -18.59 29.18 -2.64
C ARG A 95 -20.02 28.87 -3.04
N ARG A 96 -20.88 29.08 -2.06
CA ARG A 96 -22.33 29.07 -2.12
C ARG A 96 -22.84 30.19 -3.02
#